data_AF-A0A0B4XDC8-F1
#
_entry.id   AF-A0A0B4XDC8-F1
#
_cell.length_a   1.000
_cell.length_b   1.000
_cell.length_c   1.000
_cell.angle_alpha   90.00
_cell.angle_beta   90.00
_cell.angle_gamma   90.00
#
_symmetry.space_group_name_H-M   'P 1'
#
loop_
_entity.id
_entity.type
_entity.pdbx_description
1 polymer ?
#
loop_
_entity_poly.entity_id
_entity_poly.type
_entity_poly.pdbx_seq_one_letter_code
_entity_poly.pdbx_strand_id
1 'polypeptide(L)'
;MTLPDGTDLHRFYTAAYDPIYFDRSDLGRFNAPDGSYGVLYVAQEIPGAFAETFLRSPVRSLINPAFLVAVPVPLVRLSSGLKYHDAHCFNLARTGSI
;
A
#
# COMPACT_ATOMS: atom_id res chain seq x y z
N MET A 1 -16.75 1.52 5.12
CA MET A 1 -17.18 0.36 4.30
C MET A 1 -16.31 -0.84 4.63
N THR A 2 -16.65 -2.04 4.16
CA THR A 2 -15.98 -3.29 4.56
C THR A 2 -15.64 -4.11 3.32
N LEU A 3 -14.37 -4.51 3.18
CA LEU A 3 -13.97 -5.51 2.19
C LEU A 3 -14.36 -6.89 2.71
N PRO A 4 -14.97 -7.76 1.88
CA PRO A 4 -15.37 -9.09 2.32
C PRO A 4 -14.16 -9.98 2.64
N ASP A 5 -14.37 -10.98 3.48
CA ASP A 5 -13.41 -12.06 3.66
C ASP A 5 -13.10 -12.77 2.34
N GLY A 6 -11.92 -13.37 2.25
CA GLY A 6 -11.44 -14.02 1.03
C GLY A 6 -11.04 -13.04 -0.08
N THR A 7 -11.20 -11.73 0.09
CA THR A 7 -10.71 -10.73 -0.88
C THR A 7 -9.20 -10.84 -1.02
N ASP A 8 -8.75 -10.94 -2.25
CA ASP A 8 -7.35 -10.91 -2.60
C ASP A 8 -6.86 -9.47 -2.74
N LEU A 9 -5.72 -9.21 -2.11
CA LEU A 9 -5.02 -7.94 -2.18
C LEU A 9 -3.60 -8.18 -2.67
N HIS A 10 -3.09 -7.23 -3.41
CA HIS A 10 -1.76 -7.23 -4.01
C HIS A 10 -0.89 -6.22 -3.30
N ARG A 11 0.36 -6.60 -3.10
CA ARG A 11 1.43 -5.72 -2.62
C ARG A 11 2.69 -6.03 -3.41
N PHE A 12 3.56 -5.05 -3.57
CA PHE A 12 4.95 -5.27 -3.92
C PHE A 12 5.79 -4.95 -2.67
N TYR A 13 6.81 -5.76 -2.40
CA TYR A 13 7.68 -5.57 -1.23
C TYR A 13 9.13 -5.89 -1.57
N THR A 14 10.06 -5.24 -0.89
CA THR A 14 11.47 -5.63 -1.00
C THR A 14 11.70 -6.87 -0.15
N ALA A 15 12.54 -7.81 -0.62
CA ALA A 15 12.82 -9.06 0.09
C ALA A 15 13.42 -8.89 1.50
N ALA A 16 13.75 -7.66 1.90
CA ALA A 16 14.15 -7.32 3.26
C ALA A 16 12.98 -7.34 4.27
N TYR A 17 11.72 -7.38 3.81
CA TYR A 17 10.53 -7.37 4.64
C TYR A 17 9.64 -8.59 4.42
N ASP A 18 8.85 -8.95 5.44
CA ASP A 18 7.80 -9.96 5.30
C ASP A 18 6.66 -9.44 4.38
N PRO A 19 5.99 -10.31 3.59
CA PRO A 19 4.81 -9.93 2.81
C PRO A 19 3.74 -9.20 3.65
N ILE A 20 3.55 -9.61 4.90
CA ILE A 20 2.67 -9.00 5.90
C ILE A 20 3.51 -8.21 6.90
N TYR A 21 4.22 -7.20 6.39
CA TYR A 21 4.94 -6.23 7.21
C TYR A 21 4.14 -4.92 7.36
N PHE A 22 3.84 -4.56 8.61
CA PHE A 22 3.21 -3.28 8.96
C PHE A 22 4.31 -2.25 9.27
N ASP A 23 4.43 -1.25 8.41
CA ASP A 23 5.42 -0.18 8.54
C ASP A 23 5.04 0.78 9.66
N ARG A 24 5.96 0.99 10.62
CA ARG A 24 5.82 1.91 11.76
C ARG A 24 6.75 3.11 11.66
N SER A 25 7.47 3.26 10.55
CA SER A 25 8.29 4.45 10.31
C SER A 25 7.41 5.69 10.07
N ASP A 26 8.00 6.87 10.05
CA ASP A 26 7.34 8.13 9.68
C ASP A 26 7.37 8.43 8.17
N LEU A 27 7.88 7.49 7.36
CA LEU A 27 8.07 7.68 5.91
C LEU A 27 6.77 7.52 5.10
N GLY A 28 5.74 6.94 5.70
CA GLY A 28 4.43 6.70 5.08
C GLY A 28 3.52 7.91 5.04
N ARG A 29 2.79 8.07 3.93
CA ARG A 29 1.76 9.13 3.78
C ARG A 29 0.66 9.06 4.84
N PHE A 30 0.41 7.86 5.36
CA PHE A 30 -0.61 7.57 6.36
C PHE A 30 -0.02 6.92 7.61
N ASN A 31 1.30 6.88 7.74
CA ASN A 31 1.90 6.31 8.94
C ASN A 31 1.68 7.26 10.11
N ALA A 32 1.53 6.67 11.29
CA ALA A 32 1.51 7.44 12.52
C ALA A 32 2.88 8.14 12.69
N PRO A 33 2.93 9.46 12.88
CA PRO A 33 4.21 10.17 13.06
C PRO A 33 4.95 9.74 14.33
N ASP A 34 4.24 9.17 15.30
CA ASP A 34 4.78 8.60 16.54
C ASP A 34 4.97 7.07 16.49
N GLY A 35 4.65 6.43 15.37
CA GLY A 35 4.74 4.97 15.21
C GLY A 35 3.77 4.17 16.08
N SER A 36 2.75 4.80 16.66
CA SER A 36 1.78 4.16 17.58
C SER A 36 1.00 3.01 16.94
N TYR A 37 0.87 2.99 15.61
CA TYR A 37 0.33 1.87 14.84
C TYR A 37 1.13 1.66 13.55
N GLY A 38 1.08 0.42 13.04
CA GLY A 38 1.72 0.06 11.79
C GLY A 38 0.75 0.08 10.62
N VAL A 39 1.25 0.44 9.43
CA VAL A 39 0.46 0.59 8.21
C VAL A 39 0.92 -0.41 7.15
N LEU A 40 -0.05 -1.06 6.52
CA LEU A 40 0.17 -1.98 5.40
C LEU A 40 -0.47 -1.39 4.14
N TYR A 41 0.35 -1.11 3.14
CA TYR A 41 -0.10 -0.64 1.83
C TYR A 41 -0.37 -1.81 0.89
N VAL A 42 -1.61 -1.91 0.42
CA VAL A 42 -2.13 -3.00 -0.42
C VAL A 42 -3.15 -2.44 -1.40
N ALA A 43 -3.32 -3.08 -2.55
CA ALA A 43 -4.32 -2.71 -3.56
C ALA A 43 -5.13 -3.94 -3.99
N GLN A 44 -6.38 -3.75 -4.42
CA GLN A 44 -7.21 -4.84 -4.95
C GLN A 44 -6.72 -5.36 -6.31
N GLU A 45 -5.91 -4.58 -7.01
CA GLU A 45 -5.45 -4.87 -8.37
C GLU A 45 -3.94 -4.67 -8.48
N ILE A 46 -3.27 -5.51 -9.26
CA ILE A 46 -1.80 -5.44 -9.47
C ILE A 46 -1.36 -4.06 -9.97
N PRO A 47 -2.03 -3.39 -10.94
CA PRO A 47 -1.67 -2.04 -11.37
C PRO A 47 -1.69 -1.02 -10.22
N GLY A 48 -2.62 -1.16 -9.28
CA GLY A 48 -2.70 -0.30 -8.10
C GLY A 48 -1.52 -0.51 -7.16
N ALA A 49 -1.17 -1.78 -6.90
CA ALA A 49 -0.02 -2.12 -6.07
C ALA A 49 1.30 -1.68 -6.71
N PHE A 50 1.39 -1.73 -8.04
CA PHE A 50 2.52 -1.22 -8.81
C PHE A 50 2.63 0.29 -8.67
N ALA A 51 1.54 1.03 -8.88
CA ALA A 51 1.53 2.49 -8.74
C ALA A 51 1.96 2.92 -7.32
N GLU A 52 1.45 2.26 -6.28
CA GLU A 52 1.82 2.54 -4.88
C GLU A 52 3.33 2.36 -4.62
N THR A 53 3.95 1.39 -5.28
CA THR A 53 5.36 1.03 -5.03
C THR A 53 6.33 1.83 -5.88
N PHE A 54 6.04 1.99 -7.17
CA PHE A 54 6.97 2.60 -8.12
C PHE A 54 6.70 4.08 -8.40
N LEU A 55 5.46 4.56 -8.22
CA LEU A 55 5.07 5.94 -8.53
C LEU A 55 4.97 6.84 -7.28
N ARG A 56 5.47 6.38 -6.13
CA ARG A 56 5.47 7.13 -4.86
C ARG A 56 6.31 8.41 -4.90
N SER A 57 7.22 8.54 -5.87
CA SER A 57 7.98 9.76 -6.15
C SER A 57 7.78 10.19 -7.61
N PRO A 58 6.95 11.21 -7.89
CA PRO A 58 6.63 11.63 -9.25
C PRO A 58 7.84 12.19 -10.03
N VAL A 59 8.96 12.46 -9.35
CA VAL A 59 10.18 13.02 -9.96
C VAL A 59 11.01 11.95 -10.71
N ARG A 60 10.75 10.65 -10.50
CA ARG A 60 11.47 9.57 -11.17
C ARG A 60 10.59 8.95 -12.26
N SER A 61 10.78 9.38 -13.51
CA SER A 61 10.10 8.81 -14.69
C SER A 61 10.74 7.53 -15.22
N LEU A 62 11.84 7.08 -14.62
CA LEU A 62 12.57 5.87 -15.01
C LEU A 62 12.60 4.90 -13.84
N ILE A 63 12.12 3.69 -14.09
CA ILE A 63 12.21 2.57 -13.15
C ILE A 63 13.47 1.79 -13.50
N ASN A 64 14.33 1.55 -12.51
CA ASN A 64 15.49 0.69 -12.70
C ASN A 64 15.01 -0.76 -12.97
N PRO A 65 15.35 -1.38 -14.12
CA PRO A 65 14.89 -2.73 -14.45
C PRO A 65 15.40 -3.79 -13.45
N ALA A 66 16.56 -3.59 -12.82
CA ALA A 66 17.02 -4.49 -11.76
C ALA A 66 16.11 -4.45 -10.52
N PHE A 67 15.48 -3.31 -10.25
CA PHE A 67 14.50 -3.17 -9.18
C PHE A 67 13.16 -3.82 -9.52
N LEU A 68 12.77 -3.86 -10.81
CA LEU A 68 11.57 -4.61 -11.24
C LEU A 68 11.72 -6.12 -11.05
N VAL A 69 12.90 -6.67 -11.35
CA VAL A 69 13.15 -8.12 -11.25
C VAL A 69 13.26 -8.60 -9.80
N ALA A 70 13.70 -7.72 -8.89
CA ALA A 70 13.97 -8.08 -7.49
C ALA A 70 12.74 -8.00 -6.55
N VAL A 71 11.59 -7.53 -7.04
CA VAL A 71 10.42 -7.24 -6.20
C VAL A 71 9.31 -8.25 -6.50
N PRO A 72 9.11 -9.28 -5.65
CA PRO A 72 8.01 -10.21 -5.81
C PRO A 72 6.64 -9.55 -5.59
N VAL A 73 5.62 -10.12 -6.23
CA VAL A 73 4.20 -9.70 -6.09
C VAL A 73 3.41 -10.77 -5.34
N PRO A 74 3.40 -10.74 -4.00
CA PRO A 74 2.60 -11.66 -3.20
C PRO A 74 1.11 -11.32 -3.31
N LEU A 75 0.29 -12.36 -3.26
CA LEU A 75 -1.13 -12.27 -3.03
C LEU A 75 -1.37 -12.37 -1.52
N VAL A 76 -1.98 -11.35 -0.93
CA VAL A 76 -2.40 -11.33 0.46
C VAL A 76 -3.91 -11.51 0.50
N ARG A 77 -4.37 -12.65 1.00
CA ARG A 77 -5.80 -12.92 1.15
C ARG A 77 -6.30 -12.45 2.51
N LEU A 78 -7.37 -11.67 2.53
CA LEU A 78 -8.02 -11.27 3.77
C LEU A 78 -8.67 -12.49 4.44
N SER A 79 -8.22 -12.82 5.64
CA SER A 79 -8.78 -13.90 6.46
C SER A 79 -10.08 -13.50 7.18
N SER A 80 -10.39 -12.21 7.21
CA SER A 80 -11.59 -11.65 7.84
C SER A 80 -11.91 -10.28 7.23
N GLY A 81 -13.19 -9.87 7.27
CA GLY A 81 -13.61 -8.60 6.70
C GLY A 81 -12.81 -7.40 7.23
N LEU A 82 -12.24 -6.61 6.32
CA LEU A 82 -11.43 -5.43 6.67
C LEU A 82 -12.30 -4.19 6.63
N LYS A 83 -12.44 -3.51 7.78
CA LYS A 83 -13.02 -2.17 7.83
C LYS A 83 -12.01 -1.19 7.28
N TYR A 84 -12.40 -0.41 6.28
CA TYR A 84 -11.54 0.59 5.67
C TYR A 84 -12.26 1.92 5.53
N HIS A 85 -11.45 2.97 5.51
CA HIS A 85 -11.89 4.32 5.16
C HIS A 85 -11.63 4.53 3.67
N ASP A 86 -12.64 4.99 2.96
CA ASP A 86 -12.49 5.36 1.56
C ASP A 86 -11.75 6.68 1.43
N ALA A 87 -10.68 6.71 0.64
CA ALA A 87 -10.00 7.93 0.26
C ALA A 87 -9.95 8.11 -1.26
N HIS A 88 -10.81 7.42 -2.03
CA HIS A 88 -10.91 7.67 -3.46
C HIS A 88 -11.26 9.15 -3.72
N CYS A 89 -10.54 9.75 -4.67
CA CYS A 89 -10.33 11.20 -4.88
C CYS A 89 -11.57 12.10 -5.07
N PHE A 90 -12.79 11.61 -4.85
CA PHE A 90 -14.00 12.42 -4.91
C PHE A 90 -14.39 13.08 -3.57
N ASN A 91 -13.77 12.70 -2.44
CA ASN A 91 -14.15 13.21 -1.11
C ASN A 91 -12.99 13.74 -0.22
N LEU A 92 -11.75 13.80 -0.73
CA LEU A 92 -10.59 14.32 0.02
C LEU A 92 -10.74 15.79 0.48
N ALA A 93 -11.59 16.57 -0.20
CA ALA A 93 -11.92 17.94 0.20
C ALA A 93 -12.67 18.04 1.54
N ARG A 94 -13.21 16.93 2.08
CA ARG A 94 -13.96 16.93 3.35
C ARG A 94 -13.11 16.52 4.56
N THR A 95 -11.93 15.92 4.34
CA THR A 95 -11.06 15.42 5.42
C THR A 95 -9.84 16.29 5.68
N GLY A 96 -9.70 17.43 4.98
CA GLY A 96 -8.64 18.40 5.23
C GLY A 96 -7.22 17.92 4.88
N SER A 97 -7.08 16.93 4.00
CA SER A 97 -5.78 16.38 3.60
C SER A 97 -5.41 16.89 2.20
N ILE A 98 -4.41 17.78 2.14
CA ILE A 98 -3.64 18.16 0.95
C ILE A 98 -2.20 17.71 1.14
#